data_AF-A0A2U1B996-F1
#
_entry.id   AF-A0A2U1B996-F1
#
_cell.length_a   1.000
_cell.length_b   1.000
_cell.length_c   1.000
_cell.angle_alpha   90.00
_cell.angle_beta   90.00
_cell.angle_gamma   90.00
#
_symmetry.space_group_name_H-M   'P 1'
#
loop_
_entity.id
_entity.type
_entity.pdbx_description
1 polymer ?
#
loop_
_entity_poly.entity_id
_entity_poly.type
_entity_poly.pdbx_seq_one_letter_code
_entity_poly.pdbx_strand_id
1 'polypeptide(L)'
;MTEQNFSDALWEAYRRAGTQQCLAKQIGIPQSTIAGYFSGRYSIGNMTVSTLIKLFPDMAIDFWGSDTFDEEPMRDELLEIFDSLGPRDRARCLALLAAHFGDKLREEPQPAKKVAGSQVS
;
A
#
# COMPACT_ATOMS: atom_id res chain seq x y z
N MET A 1 2.54 7.19 0.71
CA MET A 1 1.70 7.86 1.72
C MET A 1 2.34 9.20 2.08
N THR A 2 1.61 10.32 2.00
CA THR A 2 2.10 11.66 2.37
C THR A 2 1.44 12.16 3.65
N GLU A 3 1.98 13.23 4.28
CA GLU A 3 1.32 13.89 5.42
C GLU A 3 -0.07 14.45 5.04
N GLN A 4 -0.24 14.88 3.78
CA GLN A 4 -1.54 15.35 3.29
C GLN A 4 -2.57 14.21 3.26
N ASN A 5 -2.21 13.04 2.73
CA ASN A 5 -3.10 11.88 2.71
C ASN A 5 -3.54 11.48 4.13
N PHE A 6 -2.63 11.62 5.10
CA PHE A 6 -2.93 11.35 6.50
C PHE A 6 -3.90 12.38 7.09
N SER A 7 -3.69 13.66 6.81
CA SER A 7 -4.59 14.74 7.23
C SER A 7 -6.00 14.53 6.70
N ASP A 8 -6.12 14.17 5.42
CA ASP A 8 -7.40 13.89 4.77
C ASP A 8 -8.09 12.67 5.40
N ALA A 9 -7.34 11.60 5.67
CA ALA A 9 -7.86 10.42 6.35
C ALA A 9 -8.31 10.72 7.79
N LEU A 10 -7.57 11.57 8.52
CA LEU A 10 -7.94 12.00 9.87
C LEU A 10 -9.22 12.86 9.86
N TRP A 11 -9.36 13.74 8.87
CA TRP A 11 -10.60 14.51 8.66
C TRP A 11 -11.78 13.61 8.34
N GLU A 12 -11.59 12.59 7.51
CA GLU A 12 -12.63 11.61 7.20
C GLU A 12 -13.03 10.79 8.44
N ALA A 13 -12.07 10.37 9.26
CA ALA A 13 -12.34 9.70 10.53
C ALA A 13 -13.14 10.59 11.49
N TYR A 14 -12.80 11.88 11.59
CA TYR A 14 -13.57 12.86 12.34
C TYR A 14 -14.99 13.02 11.81
N ARG A 15 -15.16 13.12 10.48
CA ARG A 15 -16.47 13.27 9.83
C ARG A 15 -17.37 12.08 10.12
N ARG A 16 -16.84 10.85 10.08
CA ARG A 16 -17.56 9.62 10.42
C ARG A 16 -17.96 9.56 11.89
N ALA A 17 -17.08 10.01 12.78
CA ALA A 17 -17.35 10.07 14.22
C ALA A 17 -18.29 11.24 14.62
N GLY A 18 -18.43 12.26 13.76
CA GLY A 18 -19.25 13.45 13.95
C GLY A 18 -18.62 14.52 14.84
N THR A 19 -17.92 14.15 15.91
CA THR A 19 -17.21 15.08 16.80
C THR A 19 -15.84 14.55 17.22
N GLN A 20 -14.93 15.45 17.62
CA GLN A 20 -13.60 15.06 18.12
C GLN A 20 -13.70 14.23 19.41
N GLN A 21 -14.69 14.51 20.25
CA GLN A 21 -14.92 13.77 21.49
C GLN A 21 -15.43 12.36 21.22
N CYS A 22 -16.31 12.19 20.23
CA CYS A 22 -16.77 10.86 19.79
C CYS A 22 -15.61 10.05 19.21
N LEU A 23 -14.79 10.67 18.34
CA LEU A 23 -13.61 10.01 17.77
C LEU A 23 -12.64 9.59 18.87
N ALA A 24 -12.31 10.49 19.80
CA ALA A 24 -11.46 10.24 20.97
C ALA A 24 -11.93 9.02 21.78
N LYS A 25 -13.23 8.94 22.05
CA LYS A 25 -13.84 7.82 22.77
C LYS A 25 -13.77 6.51 21.99
N GLN A 26 -14.05 6.55 20.69
CA GLN A 26 -14.04 5.38 19.82
C GLN A 26 -12.65 4.74 19.75
N ILE A 27 -11.60 5.55 19.60
CA ILE A 27 -10.23 5.06 19.40
C ILE A 27 -9.43 4.97 20.71
N GLY A 28 -10.00 5.45 21.83
CA GLY A 28 -9.36 5.41 23.14
C GLY A 28 -8.10 6.26 23.22
N ILE A 29 -8.16 7.51 22.74
CA ILE A 29 -7.11 8.53 22.92
C ILE A 29 -7.72 9.84 23.43
N PRO A 30 -6.95 10.72 24.11
CA PRO A 30 -7.46 12.00 24.58
C PRO A 30 -7.93 12.90 23.42
N GLN A 31 -9.03 13.64 23.60
CA GLN A 31 -9.50 14.62 22.61
C GLN A 31 -8.44 15.70 22.32
N SER A 32 -7.65 16.09 23.34
CA SER A 32 -6.54 17.04 23.18
C SER A 32 -5.49 16.55 22.19
N THR A 33 -5.28 15.23 22.11
CA THR A 33 -4.39 14.61 21.13
C THR A 33 -4.90 14.83 19.72
N ILE A 34 -6.19 14.57 19.48
CA ILE A 34 -6.83 14.80 18.18
C ILE A 34 -6.80 16.28 17.79
N ALA A 35 -7.14 17.17 18.72
CA ALA A 35 -7.10 18.61 18.49
C ALA A 35 -5.68 19.12 18.19
N GLY A 36 -4.65 18.51 18.80
CA GLY A 36 -3.25 18.82 18.54
C GLY A 36 -2.83 18.50 17.12
N TYR A 37 -3.32 17.40 16.53
CA TYR A 37 -3.08 17.07 15.12
C TYR A 37 -3.84 18.02 14.18
N PHE A 38 -5.12 18.31 14.44
CA PHE A 38 -5.89 19.25 13.59
C PHE A 38 -5.34 20.68 13.60
N SER A 39 -4.78 21.13 14.72
CA SER A 39 -4.19 22.46 14.84
C SER A 39 -2.74 22.56 14.34
N GLY A 40 -2.15 21.44 13.89
CA GLY A 40 -0.74 21.37 13.50
C GLY A 40 0.25 21.50 14.66
N ARG A 41 -0.22 21.53 15.91
CA ARG A 41 0.65 21.53 17.10
C ARG A 41 1.44 20.23 17.21
N TYR A 42 0.85 19.12 16.77
CA TYR A 42 1.52 17.83 16.66
C TYR A 42 1.78 17.51 15.20
N SER A 43 3.06 17.28 14.87
CA SER A 43 3.44 16.75 13.56
C SER A 43 2.94 15.31 13.42
N ILE A 44 2.41 15.00 12.24
CA ILE A 44 1.97 13.65 11.87
C ILE A 44 3.15 12.66 11.96
N GLY A 45 4.35 13.09 11.54
CA GLY A 45 5.57 12.28 11.65
C GLY A 45 5.96 11.88 13.08
N ASN A 46 5.47 12.60 14.10
CA ASN A 46 5.69 12.28 15.51
C ASN A 46 4.56 11.43 16.14
N MET A 47 3.61 10.95 15.33
CA MET A 47 2.55 10.09 15.82
C MET A 47 3.09 8.71 16.24
N THR A 48 2.64 8.23 17.39
CA THR A 48 2.99 6.86 17.81
C THR A 48 2.30 5.83 16.92
N VAL A 49 2.97 4.70 16.68
CA VAL A 49 2.37 3.56 15.96
C VAL A 49 1.06 3.09 16.62
N SER A 50 0.98 3.15 17.96
CA SER A 50 -0.25 2.83 18.70
C SER A 50 -1.42 3.74 18.32
N THR A 51 -1.18 5.06 18.23
CA THR A 51 -2.19 6.02 17.79
C THR A 51 -2.60 5.78 16.34
N LEU A 52 -1.63 5.47 15.48
CA LEU A 52 -1.84 5.19 14.06
C LEU A 52 -2.79 3.99 13.85
N ILE A 53 -2.51 2.86 14.52
CA ILE A 53 -3.33 1.63 14.47
C ILE A 53 -4.75 1.89 14.99
N LYS A 54 -4.88 2.68 16.07
CA LYS A 54 -6.18 3.02 16.65
C LYS A 54 -7.02 3.91 15.73
N LEU A 55 -6.40 4.85 15.02
CA LEU A 55 -7.08 5.74 14.08
C LEU A 55 -7.50 5.01 12.81
N PHE A 56 -6.67 4.11 12.30
CA PHE A 56 -6.88 3.42 11.04
C PHE A 56 -6.73 1.90 11.23
N PRO A 57 -7.73 1.22 11.80
CA PRO A 57 -7.63 -0.21 12.13
C PRO A 57 -7.47 -1.10 10.89
N ASP A 58 -7.97 -0.66 9.74
CA ASP A 58 -7.91 -1.40 8.46
C ASP A 58 -6.71 -0.99 7.59
N MET A 59 -5.80 -0.16 8.12
CA MET A 59 -4.63 0.30 7.37
C MET A 59 -3.58 -0.81 7.26
N ALA A 60 -3.11 -1.06 6.04
CA ALA A 60 -1.95 -1.89 5.78
C ALA A 60 -0.67 -1.04 5.77
N ILE A 61 0.39 -1.54 6.41
CA ILE A 61 1.73 -0.95 6.37
C ILE A 61 2.62 -1.85 5.52
N ASP A 62 3.21 -1.28 4.48
CA ASP A 62 4.31 -1.89 3.77
C ASP A 62 5.63 -1.45 4.37
N PHE A 63 6.35 -2.39 4.98
CA PHE A 63 7.63 -2.11 5.64
C PHE A 63 8.81 -2.06 4.67
N TRP A 64 8.67 -2.68 3.50
CA TRP A 64 9.80 -2.92 2.61
C TRP A 64 9.64 -2.26 1.24
N GLY A 65 8.50 -1.62 0.99
CA GLY A 65 8.21 -1.00 -0.29
C GLY A 65 8.19 -2.07 -1.37
N SER A 66 7.18 -2.94 -1.32
CA SER A 66 6.72 -3.57 -2.54
C SER A 66 6.21 -2.46 -3.47
N ASP A 67 6.64 -2.47 -4.74
CA ASP A 67 6.16 -1.56 -5.79
C ASP A 67 4.64 -1.65 -6.03
N THR A 68 3.90 -2.43 -5.23
CA THR A 68 2.56 -2.93 -5.54
C THR A 68 1.41 -2.12 -4.96
N PHE A 69 1.63 -0.92 -4.41
CA PHE A 69 0.49 -0.08 -3.98
C PHE A 69 -0.10 0.79 -5.11
N ASP A 70 0.46 0.78 -6.33
CA ASP A 70 -0.01 1.62 -7.45
C ASP A 70 0.06 0.98 -8.87
N GLU A 71 0.16 -0.36 -9.01
CA GLU A 71 0.31 -0.99 -10.35
C GLU A 71 -0.93 -1.68 -10.95
N GLU A 72 -2.10 -1.65 -10.32
CA GLU A 72 -3.26 -2.39 -10.84
C GLU A 72 -4.18 -1.69 -11.87
N PRO A 73 -4.18 -0.36 -12.09
CA PRO A 73 -4.99 0.21 -13.19
C PRO A 73 -4.44 -0.21 -14.56
N MET A 74 -3.12 -0.17 -14.72
CA MET A 74 -2.45 -0.52 -15.98
C MET A 74 -2.54 -2.03 -16.23
N ARG A 75 -2.45 -2.85 -15.18
CA ARG A 75 -2.56 -4.31 -15.31
C ARG A 75 -3.93 -4.69 -15.87
N ASP A 76 -5.00 -4.13 -15.33
CA ASP A 76 -6.35 -4.49 -15.71
C ASP A 76 -6.67 -3.98 -17.13
N GLU A 77 -6.25 -2.76 -17.49
CA GLU A 77 -6.36 -2.25 -18.86
C GLU A 77 -5.58 -3.10 -19.88
N LEU A 78 -4.36 -3.54 -19.54
CA LEU A 78 -3.56 -4.41 -20.40
C LEU A 78 -4.23 -5.78 -20.60
N LEU A 79 -4.85 -6.32 -19.55
CA LEU A 79 -5.57 -7.59 -19.63
C LEU A 79 -6.85 -7.46 -20.47
N GLU A 80 -7.61 -6.36 -20.33
CA GLU A 80 -8.78 -6.11 -21.17
C GLU A 80 -8.42 -5.98 -22.65
N ILE A 81 -7.36 -5.23 -22.96
CA ILE A 81 -6.85 -5.12 -24.34
C ILE A 81 -6.44 -6.50 -24.84
N PHE A 82 -5.67 -7.26 -24.06
CA PHE A 82 -5.22 -8.60 -24.45
C PHE A 82 -6.40 -9.56 -24.66
N ASP A 83 -7.43 -9.48 -23.82
CA ASP A 83 -8.60 -10.34 -23.91
C ASP A 83 -9.51 -10.00 -25.10
N SER A 84 -9.53 -8.74 -25.52
CA SER A 84 -10.23 -8.32 -26.74
C SER A 84 -9.61 -8.88 -28.03
N LEU A 85 -8.35 -9.34 -27.99
CA LEU A 85 -7.64 -9.90 -29.14
C LEU A 85 -8.05 -11.34 -29.43
N GLY A 86 -8.12 -11.69 -30.72
CA GLY A 86 -8.30 -13.07 -31.16
C GLY A 86 -7.07 -13.95 -30.84
N PRO A 87 -7.20 -15.30 -30.83
CA PRO A 87 -6.12 -16.22 -30.44
C PRO A 87 -4.81 -16.03 -31.20
N ARG A 88 -4.91 -15.74 -32.51
CA ARG A 88 -3.73 -15.48 -33.36
C ARG A 88 -3.03 -14.18 -33.01
N ASP A 89 -3.79 -13.13 -32.67
CA ASP A 89 -3.25 -11.81 -32.36
C ASP A 89 -2.66 -11.76 -30.95
N ARG A 90 -3.22 -12.51 -29.99
CA ARG A 90 -2.62 -12.76 -28.68
C ARG A 90 -1.23 -13.38 -28.80
N ALA A 91 -1.09 -14.44 -29.61
CA ALA A 91 0.20 -15.08 -29.85
C ALA A 91 1.21 -14.14 -30.52
N ARG A 92 0.75 -13.31 -31.46
CA ARG A 92 1.59 -12.29 -32.11
C ARG A 92 2.03 -11.20 -31.14
N CYS A 93 1.14 -10.74 -30.25
CA CYS A 93 1.45 -9.76 -29.22
C CYS A 93 2.54 -10.28 -28.28
N LEU A 94 2.39 -11.51 -27.76
CA LEU A 94 3.40 -12.14 -26.90
C LEU A 94 4.73 -12.36 -27.63
N ALA A 95 4.71 -12.75 -28.91
CA ALA A 95 5.92 -12.90 -29.71
C ALA A 95 6.67 -11.57 -29.90
N LEU A 96 5.94 -10.46 -30.11
CA LEU A 96 6.54 -9.12 -30.19
C LEU A 96 7.15 -8.71 -28.85
N LEU A 97 6.44 -8.90 -27.74
CA LEU A 97 6.97 -8.62 -26.40
C LEU A 97 8.23 -9.45 -26.12
N ALA A 98 8.22 -10.74 -26.46
CA ALA A 98 9.38 -11.61 -26.32
C ALA A 98 10.55 -11.22 -27.22
N ALA A 99 10.30 -10.69 -28.42
CA ALA A 99 11.35 -10.21 -29.30
C ALA A 99 11.99 -8.90 -28.79
N HIS A 100 11.22 -8.03 -28.13
CA HIS A 100 11.68 -6.75 -27.61
C HIS A 100 12.31 -6.85 -26.21
N PHE A 101 11.90 -7.84 -25.40
CA PHE A 101 12.34 -8.01 -24.01
C PHE A 101 12.98 -9.38 -23.72
N GLY A 102 13.35 -10.14 -24.76
CA GLY A 102 13.77 -11.54 -24.65
C GLY A 102 14.93 -11.82 -23.69
N ASP A 103 15.81 -10.84 -23.47
CA ASP A 103 16.92 -10.97 -22.52
C ASP A 103 16.45 -10.93 -21.06
N LYS A 104 15.33 -10.26 -20.76
CA LYS A 104 14.76 -10.15 -19.39
C LYS A 104 13.80 -11.29 -19.03
N LEU A 105 13.29 -12.03 -20.01
CA LEU A 105 12.36 -13.15 -19.81
C LEU A 105 13.06 -14.51 -19.63
N ARG A 106 14.40 -14.53 -19.75
CA ARG A 106 15.24 -15.74 -19.68
C ARG A 106 15.86 -16.01 -18.31
N GLU A 107 15.64 -15.14 -17.33
CA GLU A 107 16.06 -15.43 -15.97
C GLU A 107 15.17 -16.54 -15.39
N GLU A 108 15.64 -17.79 -15.44
CA GLU A 108 15.09 -18.86 -14.64
C GLU A 108 15.08 -18.41 -13.17
N PRO A 109 13.99 -18.65 -12.41
CA PRO A 109 13.97 -18.32 -11.00
C PRO A 109 15.12 -19.06 -10.30
N GLN A 110 16.09 -18.31 -9.76
CA GLN A 110 17.17 -18.90 -8.98
C GLN A 110 16.55 -19.72 -7.85
N PRO A 111 16.91 -21.01 -7.68
CA PRO A 111 16.41 -21.79 -6.57
C PRO A 111 16.88 -21.13 -5.26
N ALA A 112 15.92 -20.86 -4.37
CA ALA A 112 16.15 -20.26 -3.07
C ALA A 112 17.34 -20.93 -2.38
N LYS A 113 18.35 -20.13 -2.00
CA LYS A 113 19.47 -20.59 -1.18
C LYS A 113 18.89 -21.20 0.09
N LYS A 114 19.09 -22.51 0.28
CA LYS A 114 18.87 -23.18 1.56
C LYS A 114 19.69 -22.43 2.62
N VAL A 115 19.01 -21.79 3.56
CA VAL A 115 19.65 -21.22 4.74
C VAL A 115 20.17 -22.39 5.57
N ALA A 116 21.47 -22.67 5.43
CA ALA A 116 22.18 -23.60 6.29
C ALA A 116 22.51 -22.90 7.61
N GLY A 117 22.20 -23.56 8.72
CA GLY A 117 22.85 -23.28 10.00
C GLY A 117 21.97 -22.56 11.03
N SER A 118 20.94 -23.25 11.52
CA SER A 118 20.64 -23.17 12.95
C SER A 118 21.78 -23.87 13.68
N GLN A 119 22.65 -23.10 14.35
CA GLN A 119 23.42 -23.62 15.46
C GLN A 119 23.14 -22.77 16.69
N VAL A 120 22.42 -23.44 17.58
CA VAL A 120 22.30 -23.19 19.01
C VAL A 120 23.68 -23.13 19.63
N SER A 121 23.94 -22.10 20.43
CA SER A 121 24.74 -22.15 21.67
C SER A 121 24.33 -20.98 22.55
#